data_AF-A0A920MAA2-F1
#
_entry.id   AF-A0A920MAA2-F1
#
_cell.length_a   1.000
_cell.length_b   1.000
_cell.length_c   1.000
_cell.angle_alpha   90.00
_cell.angle_beta   90.00
_cell.angle_gamma   90.00
#
_symmetry.space_group_name_H-M   'P 1'
#
loop_
_entity.id
_entity.type
_entity.pdbx_description
1 polymer ?
#
loop_
_entity_poly.entity_id
_entity_poly.type
_entity_poly.pdbx_seq_one_letter_code
_entity_poly.pdbx_strand_id
1 'polypeptide(L)'
;MIMLFDPELARPVAFRILENIQFPLDFKIGAADAMPGAQLKGPFSLRILTDKNNQPFESAPGELIVRSAEALPLGSHGLSFILDQEYRR
;
A
#
# COMPACT_ATOMS: atom_id res chain seq x y z
N MET A 1 0.73 -7.03 -0.70
CA MET A 1 1.16 -6.02 0.30
C MET A 1 0.33 -4.74 0.15
N ILE A 2 -0.02 -4.11 1.26
CA ILE A 2 -0.67 -2.79 1.33
C ILE A 2 0.28 -1.84 2.06
N MET A 3 0.41 -0.61 1.59
CA MET A 3 1.38 0.35 2.11
C MET A 3 0.82 1.77 2.11
N LEU A 4 1.10 2.51 3.18
CA LEU A 4 0.97 3.97 3.22
C LEU A 4 2.34 4.58 2.97
N PHE A 5 2.42 5.40 1.92
CA PHE A 5 3.60 6.18 1.58
C PHE A 5 3.37 7.63 1.95
N ASP A 6 4.27 8.19 2.74
CA ASP A 6 4.28 9.59 3.12
C ASP A 6 4.96 10.40 1.99
N PRO A 7 4.22 11.25 1.27
CA PRO A 7 4.77 12.03 0.17
C PRO A 7 5.76 13.10 0.63
N GLU A 8 5.64 13.60 1.87
CA GLU A 8 6.54 14.63 2.42
C GLU A 8 7.90 14.01 2.80
N LEU A 9 7.86 12.82 3.42
CA LEU A 9 9.07 12.10 3.82
C LEU A 9 9.65 11.21 2.71
N ALA A 10 8.95 11.12 1.57
CA ALA A 10 9.28 10.27 0.44
C ALA A 10 9.58 8.80 0.82
N ARG A 11 8.84 8.24 1.78
CA ARG A 11 9.08 6.88 2.30
C ARG A 11 7.80 6.18 2.76
N PRO A 12 7.79 4.83 2.83
CA PRO A 12 6.74 4.11 3.53
C PRO A 12 6.71 4.48 5.02
N VAL A 13 5.50 4.56 5.58
CA VAL A 13 5.28 4.83 7.02
C VAL A 13 4.37 3.80 7.68
N ALA A 14 3.63 3.01 6.91
CA ALA A 14 2.92 1.84 7.37
C ALA A 14 2.87 0.80 6.25
N PHE A 15 2.91 -0.48 6.61
CA PHE A 15 2.70 -1.55 5.64
C PHE A 15 2.06 -2.77 6.31
N ARG A 16 1.30 -3.51 5.51
CA ARG A 16 0.73 -4.79 5.88
C ARG A 16 0.95 -5.79 4.76
N ILE A 17 1.55 -6.92 5.10
CA ILE A 17 1.65 -8.09 4.22
C ILE A 17 0.44 -8.97 4.51
N LEU A 18 -0.20 -9.45 3.44
CA LEU A 18 -1.34 -10.35 3.50
C LEU A 18 -0.97 -11.60 2.71
N GLU A 19 -1.12 -12.75 3.34
CA GLU A 19 -0.87 -14.06 2.73
C GLU A 19 -2.21 -14.74 2.39
N ASN A 20 -2.20 -15.67 1.43
CA ASN A 20 -3.37 -16.48 1.06
C ASN A 20 -4.64 -15.68 0.72
N ILE A 21 -4.47 -14.53 0.05
CA ILE A 21 -5.59 -13.65 -0.31
C ILE A 21 -6.46 -14.23 -1.43
N GLN A 22 -7.75 -13.91 -1.39
CA GLN A 22 -8.70 -14.13 -2.48
C GLN A 22 -9.35 -12.79 -2.85
N PHE A 23 -9.66 -12.59 -4.13
CA PHE A 23 -10.30 -11.37 -4.61
C PHE A 23 -11.81 -11.59 -4.82
N PRO A 24 -12.68 -10.59 -4.57
CA PRO A 24 -12.36 -9.25 -4.01
C PRO A 24 -11.91 -9.32 -2.53
N LEU A 25 -11.09 -8.36 -2.12
CA LEU A 25 -10.47 -8.33 -0.80
C LEU A 25 -10.80 -7.02 -0.08
N ASP A 26 -11.49 -7.14 1.06
CA ASP A 26 -11.60 -6.03 2.01
C ASP A 26 -10.29 -5.87 2.76
N PHE A 27 -9.86 -4.62 2.94
CA PHE A 27 -8.63 -4.32 3.67
C PHE A 27 -8.78 -3.11 4.58
N LYS A 28 -7.89 -3.06 5.57
CA LYS A 28 -7.67 -1.90 6.43
C LYS A 28 -6.17 -1.73 6.61
N ILE A 29 -5.72 -0.49 6.72
CA ILE A 29 -4.34 -0.15 7.10
C ILE A 29 -4.39 1.06 8.03
N GLY A 30 -3.58 1.05 9.09
CA GLY A 30 -3.61 2.14 10.07
C GLY A 30 -2.46 2.05 11.07
N ALA A 31 -2.66 2.63 12.26
CA ALA A 31 -1.61 2.78 13.27
C ALA A 31 -0.97 1.45 13.73
N ALA A 32 -1.72 0.35 13.72
CA ALA A 32 -1.19 -0.99 14.05
C ALA A 32 -0.17 -1.52 13.02
N ASP A 33 -0.17 -0.94 11.81
CA ASP A 33 0.71 -1.30 10.70
C ASP A 33 1.85 -0.29 10.53
N ALA A 34 1.93 0.71 11.41
CA ALA A 34 2.92 1.78 11.32
C ALA A 34 4.33 1.24 11.57
N MET A 35 5.28 1.74 10.78
CA MET A 35 6.70 1.44 10.97
C MET A 35 7.18 2.00 12.32
N PRO A 36 8.22 1.39 12.95
CA PRO A 36 8.76 1.88 14.20
C PRO A 36 9.13 3.37 14.13
N GLY A 37 8.57 4.16 15.05
CA GLY A 37 8.78 5.61 15.12
C GLY A 37 8.04 6.44 14.07
N ALA A 38 7.28 5.83 13.16
CA ALA A 38 6.44 6.55 12.23
C ALA A 38 5.19 7.08 12.92
N GLN A 39 4.85 8.35 12.67
CA GLN A 39 3.59 8.95 13.10
C GLN A 39 2.69 9.16 11.89
N LEU A 40 1.49 8.60 11.93
CA LEU A 40 0.52 8.81 10.86
C LEU A 40 -0.16 10.17 11.08
N LYS A 41 0.33 11.22 10.39
CA LYS A 41 -0.15 12.61 10.53
C LYS A 41 -0.64 13.28 9.24
N GLY A 42 -0.16 12.83 8.08
CA GLY A 42 -0.48 13.46 6.80
C GLY A 42 -1.58 12.74 6.02
N PRO A 43 -1.98 13.29 4.87
CA PRO A 43 -2.57 12.47 3.84
C PRO A 43 -1.51 11.55 3.22
N PHE A 44 -1.86 10.29 2.97
CA PHE A 44 -0.92 9.26 2.50
C PHE A 44 -1.23 8.81 1.09
N SER A 45 -0.20 8.54 0.28
CA SER A 45 -0.39 7.76 -0.95
C SER A 45 -0.56 6.30 -0.57
N LEU A 46 -1.75 5.74 -0.83
CA LEU A 46 -1.98 4.31 -0.65
C LEU A 46 -1.42 3.57 -1.86
N ARG A 47 -0.65 2.51 -1.59
CA ARG A 47 -0.13 1.60 -2.60
C ARG A 47 -0.48 0.18 -2.22
N ILE A 48 -1.08 -0.56 -3.15
CA ILE A 48 -1.34 -1.99 -2.99
C ILE A 48 -0.61 -2.69 -4.12
N LEU A 49 0.20 -3.69 -3.79
CA LEU A 49 0.94 -4.45 -4.79
C LEU A 49 0.92 -5.94 -4.49
N THR A 50 1.04 -6.77 -5.53
CA THR A 50 1.37 -8.19 -5.38
C THR A 50 2.89 -8.33 -5.32
N ASP A 51 3.36 -9.10 -4.35
CA ASP A 51 4.77 -9.42 -4.17
C ASP A 51 4.90 -10.94 -4.34
N LYS A 52 5.70 -11.35 -5.31
CA LYS A 52 5.92 -12.76 -5.68
C LYS A 52 7.29 -13.26 -5.25
N ASN A 53 8.26 -12.36 -5.12
CA ASN A 53 9.66 -12.70 -4.83
C ASN A 53 10.07 -12.40 -3.39
N ASN A 54 9.13 -11.96 -2.55
CA ASN A 54 9.37 -11.56 -1.16
C ASN A 54 10.33 -10.36 -1.05
N GLN A 55 10.37 -9.52 -2.10
CA GLN A 55 11.18 -8.30 -2.18
C GLN A 55 10.28 -7.13 -2.57
N PRO A 56 9.49 -6.58 -1.62
CA PRO A 56 8.45 -5.58 -1.92
C PRO A 56 8.99 -4.25 -2.49
N PHE A 57 10.30 -4.01 -2.38
CA PHE A 57 10.97 -2.83 -2.92
C PHE A 57 11.64 -3.07 -4.29
N GLU A 58 11.54 -4.29 -4.81
CA GLU A 58 12.00 -4.68 -6.14
C GLU A 58 10.79 -5.17 -6.94
N SER A 59 10.72 -4.83 -8.22
CA SER A 59 9.65 -5.34 -9.09
C SER A 59 10.08 -6.64 -9.74
N ALA A 60 9.23 -7.66 -9.71
CA ALA A 60 9.37 -8.88 -10.51
C ALA A 60 8.32 -8.95 -11.64
N PRO A 61 8.63 -9.60 -12.77
CA PRO A 61 7.67 -9.78 -13.86
C PRO A 61 6.33 -10.39 -13.41
N GLY A 62 5.24 -9.74 -13.81
CA GLY A 62 3.88 -10.16 -13.48
C GLY A 62 3.43 -9.79 -12.07
N GLU A 63 4.15 -8.93 -11.36
CA GLU A 63 3.63 -8.21 -10.21
C GLU A 63 2.76 -7.04 -10.66
N LEU A 64 1.75 -6.73 -9.86
CA LEU A 64 0.77 -5.70 -10.12
C LEU A 64 0.80 -4.69 -8.98
N ILE A 65 0.49 -3.43 -9.30
CA ILE A 65 0.38 -2.34 -8.35
C ILE A 65 -0.85 -1.49 -8.67
N VAL A 66 -1.46 -0.92 -7.64
CA VAL A 66 -2.36 0.22 -7.75
C VAL A 66 -1.91 1.28 -6.75
N ARG A 67 -2.05 2.53 -7.16
CA ARG A 67 -1.74 3.71 -6.34
C ARG A 67 -3.02 4.53 -6.22
N SER A 68 -3.26 5.13 -5.05
CA SER A 68 -4.30 6.15 -4.94
C SER A 68 -3.97 7.31 -5.88
N ALA A 69 -4.98 7.82 -6.60
CA ALA A 69 -4.82 8.95 -7.50
C ALA A 69 -4.41 10.23 -6.74
N GLU A 70 -4.90 10.36 -5.51
CA GLU A 70 -4.62 11.48 -4.62
C GLU A 70 -4.08 10.96 -3.27
N ALA A 71 -3.50 11.86 -2.47
CA ALA A 71 -3.12 11.55 -1.10
C ALA A 71 -4.38 11.48 -0.22
N LEU A 72 -4.54 10.37 0.51
CA LEU A 72 -5.74 10.06 1.26
C LEU A 72 -5.62 10.54 2.71
N PRO A 73 -6.56 11.33 3.23
CA PRO A 73 -6.57 11.70 4.63
C PRO A 73 -6.81 10.48 5.53
N LEU A 74 -6.38 10.58 6.79
CA LEU A 74 -6.72 9.60 7.80
C LEU A 74 -8.25 9.50 8.00
N GLY A 75 -8.73 8.28 8.23
CA GLY A 75 -10.17 8.00 8.38
C GLY A 75 -10.93 7.80 7.05
N SER A 76 -10.23 7.86 5.91
CA SER A 76 -10.80 7.49 4.60
C SER A 76 -11.34 6.05 4.61
N HIS A 77 -12.54 5.85 4.07
CA HIS A 77 -13.24 4.57 4.01
C HIS A 77 -14.08 4.47 2.73
N GLY A 78 -14.54 3.27 2.38
CA GLY A 78 -15.37 3.04 1.19
C GLY A 78 -14.62 3.19 -0.14
N LEU A 79 -13.28 3.10 -0.11
CA LEU A 79 -12.45 3.18 -1.31
C LEU A 79 -12.34 1.83 -2.00
N SER A 80 -12.40 1.83 -3.33
CA SER A 80 -12.22 0.63 -4.16
C SER A 80 -11.09 0.84 -5.14
N PHE A 81 -10.25 -0.18 -5.29
CA PHE A 81 -9.08 -0.16 -6.14
C PHE A 81 -9.08 -1.38 -7.06
N ILE A 82 -8.73 -1.17 -8.32
CA ILE A 82 -8.53 -2.24 -9.29
C ILE A 82 -7.01 -2.45 -9.40
N LEU A 83 -6.57 -3.70 -9.23
CA LEU A 83 -5.17 -4.07 -9.31
C LEU A 83 -4.86 -4.55 -10.75
N ASP A 84 -4.61 -3.60 -11.66
CA ASP A 84 -4.47 -3.88 -13.10
C ASP A 84 -3.20 -3.30 -13.73
N GLN A 85 -2.40 -2.53 -12.99
CA GLN A 85 -1.17 -1.93 -13.52
C GLN A 85 0.01 -2.83 -13.21
N GLU A 86 0.88 -3.06 -14.18
CA GLU A 86 2.14 -3.76 -13.92
C GLU A 86 3.01 -2.96 -12.95
N TYR A 87 3.58 -3.65 -11.97
CA TYR A 87 4.58 -3.06 -11.11
C TYR A 87 5.91 -2.98 -11.85
N ARG A 88 6.21 -1.79 -12.38
CA ARG A 88 7.50 -1.45 -12.98
C ARG A 88 8.14 -0.35 -12.14
N ARG A 89 9.42 -0.50 -11.83
CA ARG A 89 10.22 0.49 -11.10
C ARG A 89 10.83 1.53 -12.04
#